data_AF-A0A2N3HK29-F1
#
_entry.id   AF-A0A2N3HK29-F1
#
_cell.length_a   1.000
_cell.length_b   1.000
_cell.length_c   1.000
_cell.angle_alpha   90.00
_cell.angle_beta   90.00
_cell.angle_gamma   90.00
#
_symmetry.space_group_name_H-M   'P 1'
#
loop_
_entity.id
_entity.type
_entity.pdbx_description
1 polymer ?
#
loop_
_entity_poly.entity_id
_entity_poly.type
_entity_poly.pdbx_seq_one_letter_code
_entity_poly.pdbx_strand_id
1 'polypeptide(L)'
;MITRKNASISKFIIHKVGNKFNDTKNAFSEKIVDFDEASYNLMLPFLLRPFSSVVQSYRFNHHANISLNEINSYAKQIFSDDDAFVDISKHVVTHLYEQSASANIKTGDVLIVMFEGIEFNEITTNALGIFKIETKVDFFQTYLENNSYDVLVQKGISSKKVDKGCLILNQTDTEGNIILSVDNNSYDAQYWINQFLNIKYADDANSHTQQYIELCKEFSAEVLKTSYGAQEQNTFLAKTIDFFKENEVVNIERFKDDVFQEDKHKSLFDDYKKTFEGEQNIVMRNQFDVAEAVVNKEKKKIKTDIKLDTNIQIKLDIDAPEASSEYLERGYDEDKKMHYYKVYFNVEA
;
A
#
# COMPACT_ATOMS: atom_id res chain seq x y z
N MET A 1 4.05 3.17 9.24
CA MET A 1 4.15 1.68 9.29
C MET A 1 3.92 1.24 10.73
N ILE A 2 3.43 0.03 10.96
CA ILE A 2 3.29 -0.50 12.33
C ILE A 2 4.50 -1.32 12.76
N THR A 3 4.84 -1.25 14.04
CA THR A 3 5.70 -2.20 14.74
C THR A 3 4.83 -3.17 15.52
N ARG A 4 5.20 -4.46 15.47
CA ARG A 4 4.42 -5.57 16.05
C ARG A 4 5.19 -6.40 17.09
N LYS A 5 6.26 -5.85 17.65
CA LYS A 5 7.16 -6.56 18.58
C LYS A 5 6.43 -7.05 19.84
N ASN A 6 5.51 -6.22 20.34
CA ASN A 6 4.72 -6.49 21.54
C ASN A 6 3.25 -6.75 21.22
N ALA A 7 2.92 -6.99 19.94
CA ALA A 7 1.54 -7.14 19.52
C ALA A 7 0.97 -8.49 19.96
N SER A 8 -0.28 -8.50 20.43
CA SER A 8 -1.02 -9.70 20.79
C SER A 8 -2.45 -9.66 20.23
N ILE A 9 -3.07 -10.84 20.10
CA ILE A 9 -4.51 -10.96 19.81
C ILE A 9 -5.22 -11.13 21.16
N SER A 10 -6.05 -10.16 21.55
CA SER A 10 -6.86 -10.27 22.76
C SER A 10 -8.24 -10.87 22.49
N LYS A 11 -8.84 -10.60 21.33
CA LYS A 11 -10.09 -11.23 20.88
C LYS A 11 -10.05 -11.58 19.41
N PHE A 12 -10.68 -12.69 19.04
CA PHE A 12 -10.74 -13.14 17.67
C PHE A 12 -12.04 -13.90 17.40
N ILE A 13 -12.72 -13.58 16.31
CA ILE A 13 -13.92 -14.29 15.88
C ILE A 13 -13.94 -14.45 14.36
N ILE A 14 -14.48 -15.58 13.91
CA ILE A 14 -14.64 -15.90 12.49
C ILE A 14 -16.13 -15.93 12.16
N HIS A 15 -16.53 -15.21 11.13
CA HIS A 15 -17.85 -15.33 10.51
C HIS A 15 -17.70 -15.77 9.04
N LYS A 16 -18.83 -16.06 8.39
CA LYS A 16 -18.88 -16.21 6.93
C LYS A 16 -19.79 -15.17 6.33
N VAL A 17 -19.27 -14.47 5.32
CA VAL A 17 -20.05 -13.49 4.55
C VAL A 17 -20.55 -14.13 3.25
N GLY A 18 -21.85 -13.97 3.01
CA GLY A 18 -22.49 -14.33 1.75
C GLY A 18 -22.31 -13.24 0.68
N ASN A 19 -23.07 -13.35 -0.39
CA ASN A 19 -23.21 -12.36 -1.44
C ASN A 19 -24.68 -12.29 -1.86
N LYS A 20 -25.22 -11.07 -1.97
CA LYS A 20 -26.62 -10.84 -2.37
C LYS A 20 -26.91 -11.26 -3.80
N PHE A 21 -25.94 -11.11 -4.70
CA PHE A 21 -26.07 -11.45 -6.12
C PHE A 21 -26.37 -12.93 -6.35
N ASN A 22 -25.87 -13.82 -5.49
CA ASN A 22 -26.04 -15.27 -5.61
C ASN A 22 -26.90 -15.88 -4.49
N ASP A 23 -27.67 -15.05 -3.78
CA ASP A 23 -28.59 -15.43 -2.69
C ASP A 23 -27.94 -16.27 -1.56
N THR A 24 -26.62 -16.13 -1.35
CA THR A 24 -25.94 -16.78 -0.23
C THR A 24 -26.08 -15.93 1.03
N LYS A 25 -26.33 -16.58 2.17
CA LYS A 25 -26.54 -15.89 3.46
C LYS A 25 -25.27 -15.85 4.29
N ASN A 26 -25.21 -14.88 5.21
CA ASN A 26 -24.20 -14.85 6.25
C ASN A 26 -24.36 -16.04 7.22
N ALA A 27 -23.25 -16.47 7.79
CA ALA A 27 -23.22 -17.37 8.94
C ALA A 27 -22.40 -16.73 10.05
N PHE A 28 -22.97 -16.65 11.25
CA PHE A 28 -22.34 -15.99 12.38
C PHE A 28 -21.86 -17.01 13.42
N SER A 29 -20.68 -16.78 13.98
CA SER A 29 -20.25 -17.45 15.21
C SER A 29 -20.82 -16.73 16.43
N GLU A 30 -21.05 -17.51 17.49
CA GLU A 30 -21.58 -17.03 18.78
C GLU A 30 -20.49 -16.89 19.86
N LYS A 31 -19.26 -17.35 19.58
CA LYS A 31 -18.14 -17.35 20.53
C LYS A 31 -16.84 -16.95 19.85
N ILE A 32 -15.95 -16.34 20.63
CA ILE A 32 -14.56 -16.07 20.22
C ILE A 32 -13.78 -17.39 20.12
N VAL A 33 -12.68 -17.36 19.37
CA VAL A 33 -11.78 -18.51 19.21
C VAL A 33 -10.75 -18.52 20.33
N ASP A 34 -10.64 -19.66 21.00
CA ASP A 34 -9.52 -19.97 21.89
C ASP A 34 -8.42 -20.66 21.07
N PHE A 35 -7.28 -19.99 20.93
CA PHE A 35 -6.15 -20.55 20.18
C PHE A 35 -5.29 -21.46 21.04
N ASP A 36 -4.88 -22.60 20.49
CA ASP A 36 -3.66 -23.27 20.95
C ASP A 36 -2.42 -22.46 20.53
N GLU A 37 -1.28 -22.74 21.18
CA GLU A 37 -0.03 -22.01 20.97
C GLU A 37 0.46 -22.07 19.51
N ALA A 38 0.34 -23.23 18.84
CA ALA A 38 0.82 -23.40 17.48
C ALA A 38 -0.05 -22.59 16.49
N SER A 39 -1.37 -22.64 16.66
CA SER A 39 -2.33 -21.87 15.89
C SER A 39 -2.14 -20.37 16.09
N TYR A 40 -1.94 -19.92 17.33
CA TYR A 40 -1.67 -18.51 17.65
C TYR A 40 -0.40 -18.00 16.97
N ASN A 41 0.69 -18.76 17.06
CA ASN A 41 2.00 -18.42 16.48
C ASN A 41 1.98 -18.30 14.96
N LEU A 42 1.02 -18.95 14.28
CA LEU A 42 0.79 -18.78 12.84
C LEU A 42 -0.17 -17.63 12.53
N MET A 43 -1.22 -17.46 13.34
CA MET A 43 -2.29 -16.49 13.07
C MET A 43 -1.83 -15.03 13.23
N LEU A 44 -1.16 -14.68 14.33
CA LEU A 44 -0.74 -13.30 14.60
C LEU A 44 0.20 -12.74 13.50
N PRO A 45 1.27 -13.45 13.08
CA PRO A 45 2.12 -12.97 11.99
C PRO A 45 1.40 -12.93 10.65
N PHE A 46 0.50 -13.88 10.36
CA PHE A 46 -0.29 -13.92 9.14
C PHE A 46 -1.14 -12.66 8.96
N LEU A 47 -1.81 -12.21 10.03
CA LEU A 47 -2.70 -11.05 10.00
C LEU A 47 -1.95 -9.71 9.96
N LEU A 48 -0.85 -9.58 10.70
CA LEU A 48 -0.15 -8.29 10.82
C LEU A 48 0.95 -8.07 9.76
N ARG A 49 1.51 -9.14 9.15
CA ARG A 49 2.59 -9.02 8.16
C ARG A 49 2.24 -8.09 6.99
N PRO A 50 1.02 -8.10 6.42
CA PRO A 50 0.66 -7.20 5.33
C PRO A 50 0.81 -5.72 5.66
N PHE A 51 0.67 -5.32 6.93
CA PHE A 51 0.69 -3.92 7.36
C PHE A 51 2.10 -3.41 7.70
N SER A 52 3.10 -4.29 7.80
CA SER A 52 4.49 -3.90 8.10
C SER A 52 5.14 -3.02 7.01
N SER A 53 4.61 -3.05 5.78
CA SER A 53 5.08 -2.21 4.66
C SER A 53 4.08 -1.12 4.24
N VAL A 54 2.97 -0.99 4.98
CA VAL A 54 1.95 0.04 4.72
C VAL A 54 2.42 1.35 5.34
N VAL A 55 2.76 2.29 4.45
CA VAL A 55 3.20 3.64 4.83
C VAL A 55 2.01 4.58 4.89
N GLN A 56 1.06 4.43 3.97
CA GLN A 56 -0.10 5.31 3.86
C GLN A 56 -1.21 4.90 4.79
N SER A 57 -1.90 5.92 5.29
CA SER A 57 -3.07 5.75 6.13
C SER A 57 -4.28 6.42 5.50
N TYR A 58 -5.44 5.95 5.90
CA TYR A 58 -6.74 6.41 5.46
C TYR A 58 -7.52 6.97 6.64
N ARG A 59 -8.54 7.77 6.37
CA ARG A 59 -9.51 8.30 7.34
C ARG A 59 -10.91 7.93 6.91
N PHE A 60 -11.80 7.71 7.87
CA PHE A 60 -13.22 7.49 7.57
C PHE A 60 -13.81 8.68 6.84
N ASN A 61 -14.65 8.38 5.86
CA ASN A 61 -15.35 9.33 5.05
C ASN A 61 -16.86 9.08 5.16
N HIS A 62 -17.63 10.15 5.05
CA HIS A 62 -19.08 10.10 4.90
C HIS A 62 -19.57 11.47 4.42
N HIS A 63 -20.48 11.49 3.44
CA HIS A 63 -20.92 12.74 2.78
C HIS A 63 -21.58 13.74 3.75
N ALA A 64 -22.36 13.25 4.72
CA ALA A 64 -23.02 14.08 5.73
C ALA A 64 -22.17 14.31 7.00
N ASN A 65 -21.80 13.24 7.71
CA ASN A 65 -21.00 13.33 8.93
C ASN A 65 -20.22 12.03 9.15
N ILE A 66 -18.93 12.13 9.50
CA ILE A 66 -18.02 10.99 9.72
C ILE A 66 -18.55 10.01 10.80
N SER A 67 -19.35 10.49 11.75
CA SER A 67 -19.98 9.65 12.78
C SER A 67 -21.07 8.72 12.23
N LEU A 68 -21.55 8.97 11.01
CA LEU A 68 -22.51 8.12 10.31
C LEU A 68 -21.85 7.01 9.49
N ASN A 69 -20.52 7.00 9.38
CA ASN A 69 -19.81 5.85 8.82
C ASN A 69 -19.99 4.63 9.74
N GLU A 70 -20.53 3.55 9.19
CA GLU A 70 -20.93 2.35 9.94
C GLU A 70 -19.73 1.70 10.62
N ILE A 71 -18.64 1.49 9.88
CA ILE A 71 -17.42 0.87 10.40
C ILE A 71 -16.77 1.74 11.48
N ASN A 72 -16.80 3.07 11.32
CA ASN A 72 -16.33 3.99 12.35
C ASN A 72 -17.15 3.86 13.63
N SER A 73 -18.48 3.81 13.51
CA SER A 73 -19.39 3.65 14.66
C SER A 73 -19.18 2.31 15.36
N TYR A 74 -19.05 1.22 14.60
CA TYR A 74 -18.80 -0.12 15.13
C TYR A 74 -17.44 -0.22 15.83
N ALA A 75 -16.38 0.33 15.24
CA ALA A 75 -15.06 0.36 15.84
C ALA A 75 -15.07 1.12 17.18
N LYS A 76 -15.73 2.28 17.23
CA LYS A 76 -15.89 3.05 18.48
C LYS A 76 -16.59 2.25 19.57
N GLN A 77 -17.68 1.56 19.24
CA GLN A 77 -18.42 0.73 20.18
C GLN A 77 -17.55 -0.40 20.73
N ILE A 78 -16.83 -1.11 19.86
CA ILE A 78 -15.92 -2.19 20.26
C ILE A 78 -14.77 -1.66 21.14
N PHE A 79 -14.22 -0.47 20.88
CA PHE A 79 -13.17 0.10 21.72
C PHE A 79 -13.67 0.60 23.07
N SER A 80 -14.94 1.02 23.16
CA SER A 80 -15.53 1.54 24.39
C SER A 80 -16.13 0.48 25.31
N ASP A 81 -16.59 -0.64 24.74
CA ASP A 81 -17.28 -1.70 25.45
C ASP A 81 -16.74 -3.06 25.01
N ASP A 82 -16.04 -3.72 25.93
CA ASP A 82 -15.40 -5.01 25.69
C ASP A 82 -16.45 -6.13 25.48
N ASP A 83 -17.60 -6.04 26.13
CA ASP A 83 -18.67 -7.05 26.03
C ASP A 83 -19.41 -6.96 24.68
N ALA A 84 -19.33 -5.82 23.99
CA ALA A 84 -19.98 -5.60 22.69
C ALA A 84 -19.29 -6.32 21.53
N PHE A 85 -18.09 -6.90 21.71
CA PHE A 85 -17.27 -7.43 20.62
C PHE A 85 -18.00 -8.42 19.70
N VAL A 86 -18.69 -9.42 20.26
CA VAL A 86 -19.36 -10.48 19.49
C VAL A 86 -20.59 -9.96 18.74
N ASP A 87 -21.37 -9.08 19.34
CA ASP A 87 -22.59 -8.56 18.70
C ASP A 87 -22.23 -7.54 17.61
N ILE A 88 -21.27 -6.66 17.87
CA ILE A 88 -20.82 -5.69 16.88
C ILE A 88 -20.06 -6.36 15.72
N SER A 89 -19.34 -7.47 15.96
CA SER A 89 -18.70 -8.22 14.87
C SER A 89 -19.73 -8.77 13.87
N LYS A 90 -20.93 -9.15 14.33
CA LYS A 90 -22.05 -9.53 13.45
C LYS A 90 -22.55 -8.34 12.64
N HIS A 91 -22.63 -7.14 13.22
CA HIS A 91 -23.00 -5.92 12.48
C HIS A 91 -21.97 -5.56 11.40
N VAL A 92 -20.66 -5.69 11.67
CA VAL A 92 -19.61 -5.48 10.66
C VAL A 92 -19.80 -6.41 9.46
N VAL A 93 -20.03 -7.70 9.69
CA VAL A 93 -20.24 -8.70 8.63
C VAL A 93 -21.58 -8.49 7.92
N THR A 94 -22.59 -8.01 8.63
CA THR A 94 -23.89 -7.64 8.04
C THR A 94 -23.73 -6.46 7.10
N HIS A 95 -23.01 -5.41 7.49
CA HIS A 95 -22.68 -4.30 6.59
C HIS A 95 -21.87 -4.77 5.38
N LEU A 96 -20.86 -5.63 5.58
CA LEU A 96 -20.12 -6.22 4.46
C LEU A 96 -21.04 -7.01 3.51
N TYR A 97 -22.02 -7.73 4.02
CA TYR A 97 -23.01 -8.39 3.16
C TYR A 97 -23.90 -7.38 2.43
N GLU A 98 -24.31 -6.31 3.11
CA GLU A 98 -25.17 -5.29 2.53
C GLU A 98 -24.56 -4.61 1.31
N GLN A 99 -23.25 -4.40 1.35
CA GLN A 99 -22.50 -3.83 0.25
C GLN A 99 -22.14 -4.89 -0.83
N SER A 100 -22.15 -6.20 -0.51
CA SER A 100 -21.76 -7.28 -1.43
C SER A 100 -22.87 -7.62 -2.45
N ALA A 101 -23.09 -6.73 -3.43
CA ALA A 101 -24.18 -6.82 -4.42
C ALA A 101 -23.74 -7.15 -5.86
N SER A 102 -22.46 -7.46 -6.09
CA SER A 102 -21.91 -7.77 -7.42
C SER A 102 -21.40 -9.20 -7.52
N ALA A 103 -21.54 -9.83 -8.68
CA ALA A 103 -21.01 -11.17 -8.98
C ALA A 103 -19.49 -11.28 -8.78
N ASN A 104 -18.77 -10.16 -8.91
CA ASN A 104 -17.31 -10.12 -8.76
C ASN A 104 -16.86 -10.20 -7.29
N ILE A 105 -17.76 -9.93 -6.34
CA ILE A 105 -17.43 -9.95 -4.91
C ILE A 105 -17.60 -11.38 -4.41
N LYS A 106 -16.51 -12.06 -4.02
CA LYS A 106 -16.60 -13.45 -3.57
C LYS A 106 -17.18 -13.57 -2.16
N THR A 107 -17.85 -14.67 -1.87
CA THR A 107 -18.13 -15.09 -0.47
C THR A 107 -16.82 -15.43 0.23
N GLY A 108 -16.79 -15.44 1.57
CA GLY A 108 -15.56 -15.75 2.28
C GLY A 108 -15.69 -15.86 3.78
N ASP A 109 -14.57 -16.19 4.42
CA ASP A 109 -14.44 -16.11 5.88
C ASP A 109 -14.08 -14.66 6.24
N VAL A 110 -14.73 -14.12 7.27
CA VAL A 110 -14.44 -12.78 7.81
C VAL A 110 -13.85 -12.95 9.20
N LEU A 111 -12.62 -12.50 9.38
CA LEU A 111 -11.91 -12.53 10.67
C LEU A 111 -12.00 -11.13 11.28
N ILE A 112 -12.55 -11.04 12.49
CA ILE A 112 -12.61 -9.80 13.26
C ILE A 112 -11.75 -10.00 14.50
N VAL A 113 -10.79 -9.10 14.71
CA VAL A 113 -9.67 -9.33 15.62
C VAL A 113 -9.38 -8.08 16.42
N MET A 114 -9.34 -8.17 17.74
CA MET A 114 -8.81 -7.13 18.60
C MET A 114 -7.32 -7.38 18.83
N PHE A 115 -6.50 -6.39 18.50
CA PHE A 115 -5.07 -6.40 18.78
C PHE A 115 -4.73 -5.41 19.90
N GLU A 116 -3.77 -5.80 20.72
CA GLU A 116 -3.15 -4.94 21.73
C GLU A 116 -1.66 -4.80 21.42
N GLY A 117 -1.03 -3.73 21.88
CA GLY A 117 0.42 -3.55 21.76
C GLY A 117 0.91 -3.27 20.34
N ILE A 118 0.06 -2.73 19.47
CA ILE A 118 0.45 -2.25 18.13
C ILE A 118 1.11 -0.89 18.29
N GLU A 119 2.29 -0.70 17.73
CA GLU A 119 2.98 0.59 17.79
C GLU A 119 2.92 1.27 16.41
N PHE A 120 2.48 2.52 16.39
CA PHE A 120 2.38 3.37 15.20
C PHE A 120 2.86 4.79 15.54
N ASN A 121 3.81 5.32 14.77
CA ASN A 121 4.45 6.61 15.04
C ASN A 121 4.91 6.76 16.51
N GLU A 122 5.61 5.75 17.02
CA GLU A 122 6.15 5.69 18.40
C GLU A 122 5.08 5.64 19.51
N ILE A 123 3.80 5.53 19.15
CA ILE A 123 2.68 5.42 20.08
C ILE A 123 2.17 3.98 20.07
N THR A 124 2.13 3.35 21.25
CA THR A 124 1.49 2.05 21.44
C THR A 124 -0.02 2.23 21.59
N THR A 125 -0.81 1.50 20.81
CA THR A 125 -2.27 1.54 20.80
C THR A 125 -2.88 0.15 20.54
N ASN A 126 -4.19 0.06 20.76
CA ASN A 126 -4.99 -1.10 20.38
C ASN A 126 -5.52 -0.90 18.96
N ALA A 127 -5.83 -2.00 18.26
CA ALA A 127 -6.35 -1.92 16.90
C ALA A 127 -7.42 -2.98 16.65
N LEU A 128 -8.47 -2.58 15.93
CA LEU A 128 -9.47 -3.49 15.40
C LEU A 128 -9.05 -3.91 13.99
N GLY A 129 -8.80 -5.19 13.79
CA GLY A 129 -8.55 -5.80 12.49
C GLY A 129 -9.80 -6.42 11.90
N ILE A 130 -10.07 -6.13 10.62
CA ILE A 130 -11.13 -6.76 9.85
C ILE A 130 -10.50 -7.35 8.59
N PHE A 131 -10.63 -8.66 8.42
CA PHE A 131 -10.02 -9.40 7.32
C PHE A 131 -11.08 -10.19 6.58
N LYS A 132 -10.99 -10.22 5.25
CA LYS A 132 -11.81 -11.07 4.41
C LYS A 132 -10.91 -12.03 3.65
N ILE A 133 -11.19 -13.33 3.78
CA ILE A 133 -10.50 -14.41 3.09
C ILE A 133 -11.47 -15.03 2.08
N GLU A 134 -11.16 -14.83 0.81
CA GLU A 134 -11.96 -15.24 -0.34
C GLU A 134 -11.43 -16.52 -0.98
N THR A 135 -10.15 -16.85 -0.74
CA THR A 135 -9.46 -17.98 -1.35
C THR A 135 -9.07 -19.02 -0.30
N LYS A 136 -9.45 -20.28 -0.56
CA LYS A 136 -8.95 -21.45 0.17
C LYS A 136 -8.09 -22.31 -0.73
N VAL A 137 -7.06 -22.91 -0.15
CA VAL A 137 -6.15 -23.81 -0.86
C VAL A 137 -6.37 -25.25 -0.40
N ASP A 138 -6.29 -26.17 -1.35
CA ASP A 138 -6.18 -27.59 -1.06
C ASP A 138 -4.79 -27.89 -0.49
N PHE A 139 -4.73 -28.65 0.60
CA PHE A 139 -3.49 -29.16 1.17
C PHE A 139 -3.67 -30.60 1.64
N PHE A 140 -2.59 -31.36 1.58
CA PHE A 140 -2.57 -32.73 2.10
C PHE A 140 -2.23 -32.69 3.60
N GLN A 141 -3.09 -33.29 4.42
CA GLN A 141 -2.82 -33.54 5.83
C GLN A 141 -2.55 -35.02 6.02
N THR A 142 -1.41 -35.35 6.61
CA THR A 142 -1.13 -36.72 7.03
C THR A 142 -1.60 -36.93 8.47
N TYR A 143 -2.03 -38.15 8.77
CA TYR A 143 -2.40 -38.56 10.10
C TYR A 143 -2.05 -40.04 10.29
N LEU A 144 -1.92 -40.45 11.56
CA LEU A 144 -1.63 -41.83 11.91
C LEU A 144 -2.93 -42.50 12.38
N GLU A 145 -3.37 -43.51 11.66
CA GLU A 145 -4.53 -44.33 12.03
C GLU A 145 -4.10 -45.81 12.01
N ASN A 146 -4.36 -46.54 13.10
CA ASN A 146 -3.99 -47.95 13.23
C ASN A 146 -2.51 -48.25 12.93
N ASN A 147 -1.60 -47.36 13.34
CA ASN A 147 -0.15 -47.46 13.10
C ASN A 147 0.26 -47.42 11.61
N SER A 148 -0.62 -46.93 10.73
CA SER A 148 -0.35 -46.64 9.32
C SER A 148 -0.53 -45.15 9.06
N TYR A 149 0.39 -44.55 8.31
CA TYR A 149 0.23 -43.18 7.85
C TYR A 149 -0.74 -43.16 6.66
N ASP A 150 -1.73 -42.28 6.73
CA ASP A 150 -2.63 -41.99 5.63
C ASP A 150 -2.62 -40.48 5.33
N VAL A 151 -3.19 -40.09 4.19
CA VAL A 151 -3.25 -38.73 3.70
C VAL A 151 -4.67 -38.35 3.28
N LEU A 152 -5.12 -37.19 3.73
CA LEU A 152 -6.41 -36.62 3.34
C LEU A 152 -6.22 -35.23 2.74
N VAL A 153 -7.07 -34.86 1.78
CA VAL A 153 -7.10 -33.51 1.23
C VAL A 153 -8.01 -32.65 2.10
N GLN A 154 -7.49 -31.54 2.62
CA GLN A 154 -8.27 -30.50 3.29
C GLN A 154 -8.25 -29.20 2.48
N LYS A 155 -9.31 -28.42 2.66
CA LYS A 155 -9.39 -27.02 2.20
C LYS A 155 -9.23 -26.09 3.38
N GLY A 156 -8.23 -25.19 3.30
CA GLY A 156 -7.95 -24.25 4.38
C GLY A 156 -7.52 -22.88 3.89
N ILE A 157 -7.37 -21.97 4.84
CA ILE A 157 -6.83 -20.62 4.61
C ILE A 157 -5.32 -20.74 4.46
N SER A 158 -4.76 -20.12 3.41
CA SER A 158 -3.30 -20.06 3.28
C SER A 158 -2.70 -19.12 4.32
N SER A 159 -1.72 -19.57 5.09
CA SER A 159 -0.99 -18.73 6.06
C SER A 159 -0.03 -17.72 5.42
N LYS A 160 0.01 -17.63 4.09
CA LYS A 160 0.96 -16.80 3.35
C LYS A 160 0.47 -15.37 3.13
N LYS A 161 -0.81 -15.20 2.77
CA LYS A 161 -1.34 -13.93 2.29
C LYS A 161 -2.82 -13.79 2.68
N VAL A 162 -3.15 -12.63 3.23
CA VAL A 162 -4.53 -12.18 3.40
C VAL A 162 -5.05 -11.65 2.05
N ASP A 163 -6.31 -11.90 1.71
CA ASP A 163 -6.91 -11.33 0.49
C ASP A 163 -7.24 -9.85 0.66
N LYS A 164 -8.06 -9.51 1.66
CA LYS A 164 -8.36 -8.11 2.04
C LYS A 164 -8.27 -7.93 3.55
N GLY A 165 -7.75 -6.79 3.99
CA GLY A 165 -7.68 -6.49 5.42
C GLY A 165 -7.60 -5.00 5.71
N CYS A 166 -8.12 -4.59 6.85
CA CYS A 166 -7.84 -3.28 7.43
C CYS A 166 -7.51 -3.39 8.91
N LEU A 167 -6.71 -2.44 9.39
CA LEU A 167 -6.47 -2.17 10.80
C LEU A 167 -6.98 -0.76 11.10
N ILE A 168 -7.93 -0.65 12.01
CA ILE A 168 -8.44 0.60 12.55
C ILE A 168 -7.73 0.80 13.88
N LEU A 169 -6.86 1.80 13.97
CA LEU A 169 -6.15 2.09 15.22
C LEU A 169 -7.08 2.82 16.18
N ASN A 170 -7.00 2.51 17.48
CA ASN A 170 -7.63 3.29 18.53
C ASN A 170 -6.82 4.57 18.81
N GLN A 171 -6.59 5.33 17.74
CA GLN A 171 -5.81 6.55 17.71
C GLN A 171 -6.37 7.44 16.61
N THR A 172 -6.43 8.74 16.93
CA THR A 172 -6.84 9.80 16.00
C THR A 172 -5.70 10.77 15.75
N ASP A 173 -5.69 11.37 14.58
CA ASP A 173 -4.97 12.61 14.31
C ASP A 173 -5.92 13.77 14.01
N THR A 174 -5.43 14.84 13.41
CA THR A 174 -6.22 16.02 13.03
C THR A 174 -7.33 15.73 12.02
N GLU A 175 -7.27 14.60 11.30
CA GLU A 175 -8.24 14.22 10.27
C GLU A 175 -9.17 13.08 10.71
N GLY A 176 -8.88 12.42 11.83
CA GLY A 176 -9.76 11.42 12.46
C GLY A 176 -9.06 10.09 12.77
N ASN A 177 -9.84 9.01 12.87
CA ASN A 177 -9.32 7.68 13.18
C ASN A 177 -8.36 7.21 12.08
N ILE A 178 -7.20 6.67 12.48
CA ILE A 178 -6.17 6.20 11.55
C ILE A 178 -6.50 4.77 11.09
N ILE A 179 -6.65 4.58 9.78
CA ILE A 179 -6.91 3.26 9.18
C ILE A 179 -5.76 2.87 8.25
N LEU A 180 -5.28 1.64 8.37
CA LEU A 180 -4.38 1.01 7.42
C LEU A 180 -5.17 -0.03 6.64
N SER A 181 -5.05 -0.06 5.32
CA SER A 181 -5.79 -1.00 4.46
C SER A 181 -4.85 -1.71 3.50
N VAL A 182 -5.11 -2.99 3.27
CA VAL A 182 -4.43 -3.82 2.28
C VAL A 182 -5.48 -4.54 1.44
N ASP A 183 -5.28 -4.51 0.13
CA ASP A 183 -6.08 -5.28 -0.82
C ASP A 183 -5.13 -5.97 -1.81
N ASN A 184 -5.17 -7.29 -1.79
CA ASN A 184 -4.35 -8.14 -2.64
C ASN A 184 -5.10 -8.66 -3.88
N ASN A 185 -6.40 -8.34 -3.98
CA ASN A 185 -7.32 -8.74 -5.02
C ASN A 185 -7.76 -7.49 -5.79
N SER A 186 -6.98 -7.11 -6.81
CA SER A 186 -7.18 -5.85 -7.55
C SER A 186 -8.47 -5.77 -8.39
N TYR A 187 -9.33 -6.79 -8.39
CA TYR A 187 -10.53 -6.85 -9.24
C TYR A 187 -11.75 -6.12 -8.66
N ASP A 188 -11.81 -5.87 -7.36
CA ASP A 188 -12.95 -5.25 -6.67
C ASP A 188 -12.52 -4.24 -5.59
N ALA A 189 -11.32 -3.68 -5.68
CA ALA A 189 -10.76 -2.78 -4.66
C ALA A 189 -11.65 -1.56 -4.31
N GLN A 190 -12.41 -1.06 -5.27
CA GLN A 190 -13.35 0.06 -5.07
C GLN A 190 -14.45 -0.27 -4.05
N TYR A 191 -14.91 -1.51 -4.02
CA TYR A 191 -15.92 -1.97 -3.08
C TYR A 191 -15.40 -1.91 -1.63
N TRP A 192 -14.19 -2.44 -1.41
CA TRP A 192 -13.58 -2.52 -0.08
C TRP A 192 -13.33 -1.12 0.51
N ILE A 193 -12.72 -0.23 -0.29
CA ILE A 193 -12.34 1.11 0.15
C ILE A 193 -13.54 2.07 0.20
N ASN A 194 -14.38 2.13 -0.84
CA ASN A 194 -15.40 3.18 -0.96
C ASN A 194 -16.77 2.80 -0.39
N GLN A 195 -17.15 1.52 -0.45
CA GLN A 195 -18.50 1.09 -0.04
C GLN A 195 -18.49 0.47 1.35
N PHE A 196 -17.63 -0.50 1.60
CA PHE A 196 -17.55 -1.18 2.89
C PHE A 196 -16.91 -0.30 3.97
N LEU A 197 -15.64 0.10 3.77
CA LEU A 197 -14.93 0.94 4.74
C LEU A 197 -15.34 2.42 4.61
N ASN A 198 -15.65 2.86 3.38
CA ASN A 198 -15.89 4.26 3.03
C ASN A 198 -14.80 5.16 3.64
N ILE A 199 -13.57 4.95 3.18
CA ILE A 199 -12.37 5.65 3.65
C ILE A 199 -11.70 6.38 2.49
N LYS A 200 -11.01 7.48 2.79
CA LYS A 200 -10.17 8.23 1.85
C LYS A 200 -8.75 8.34 2.41
N TYR A 201 -7.76 8.55 1.55
CA TYR A 201 -6.42 8.86 2.03
C TYR A 201 -6.47 10.08 2.95
N ALA A 202 -5.62 10.07 3.98
CA ALA A 202 -5.37 11.27 4.75
C ALA A 202 -4.80 12.36 3.83
N ASP A 203 -5.19 13.61 4.03
CA ASP A 203 -4.60 14.78 3.38
C ASP A 203 -3.30 15.20 4.10
N ASP A 204 -2.40 14.21 4.22
CA ASP A 204 -1.19 14.25 5.05
C ASP A 204 0.09 14.34 4.21
N ALA A 205 1.22 14.51 4.91
CA ALA A 205 2.56 14.51 4.32
C ALA A 205 2.83 13.25 3.46
N ASN A 206 2.28 12.09 3.83
CA ASN A 206 2.48 10.86 3.06
C ASN A 206 1.79 10.93 1.70
N SER A 207 0.54 11.40 1.69
CA SER A 207 -0.26 11.58 0.48
C SER A 207 0.41 12.58 -0.47
N HIS A 208 0.80 13.76 0.03
CA HIS A 208 1.47 14.77 -0.77
C HIS A 208 2.83 14.31 -1.32
N THR A 209 3.66 13.69 -0.47
CA THR A 209 4.96 13.15 -0.90
C THR A 209 4.78 12.11 -2.01
N GLN A 210 3.81 11.20 -1.87
CA GLN A 210 3.58 10.18 -2.89
C GLN A 210 3.06 10.78 -4.20
N GLN A 211 2.03 11.62 -4.12
CA GLN A 211 1.42 12.25 -5.30
C GLN A 211 2.47 13.02 -6.10
N TYR A 212 3.35 13.75 -5.41
CA TYR A 212 4.38 14.53 -6.07
C TYR A 212 5.48 13.66 -6.70
N ILE A 213 5.90 12.59 -6.01
CA ILE A 213 6.84 11.62 -6.61
C ILE A 213 6.21 10.92 -7.82
N GLU A 214 4.91 10.61 -7.77
CA GLU A 214 4.19 10.02 -8.91
C GLU A 214 4.12 10.99 -10.10
N LEU A 215 3.80 12.27 -9.85
CA LEU A 215 3.87 13.33 -10.87
C LEU A 215 5.24 13.37 -11.54
N CYS A 216 6.33 13.36 -10.75
CA CYS A 216 7.68 13.33 -11.28
C CYS A 216 7.94 12.06 -12.11
N LYS A 217 7.48 10.89 -11.64
CA LYS A 217 7.64 9.62 -12.37
C LYS A 217 6.95 9.65 -13.72
N GLU A 218 5.68 10.07 -13.77
CA GLU A 218 4.92 10.14 -15.02
C GLU A 218 5.50 11.19 -15.97
N PHE A 219 5.80 12.39 -15.48
CA PHE A 219 6.50 13.43 -16.25
C PHE A 219 7.82 12.91 -16.86
N SER A 220 8.61 12.20 -16.06
CA SER A 220 9.89 11.64 -16.52
C SER A 220 9.71 10.62 -17.64
N ALA A 221 8.62 9.84 -17.61
CA ALA A 221 8.37 8.76 -18.55
C ALA A 221 7.71 9.26 -19.84
N GLU A 222 6.78 10.21 -19.74
CA GLU A 222 5.99 10.69 -20.87
C GLU A 222 6.67 11.84 -21.60
N VAL A 223 7.32 12.74 -20.86
CA VAL A 223 7.96 13.94 -21.43
C VAL A 223 9.47 13.73 -21.56
N LEU A 224 10.18 13.53 -20.45
CA LEU A 224 11.66 13.52 -20.48
C LEU A 224 12.20 12.36 -21.31
N LYS A 225 11.74 11.14 -21.05
CA LYS A 225 12.19 9.95 -21.78
C LYS A 225 11.89 10.04 -23.27
N THR A 226 10.69 10.51 -23.64
CA THR A 226 10.23 10.56 -25.03
C THR A 226 10.97 11.64 -25.83
N SER A 227 11.19 12.81 -25.23
CA SER A 227 11.76 13.97 -25.92
C SER A 227 13.28 14.09 -25.78
N TYR A 228 13.85 13.64 -24.67
CA TYR A 228 15.26 13.86 -24.30
C TYR A 228 16.03 12.55 -24.01
N GLY A 229 15.32 11.43 -23.88
CA GLY A 229 15.91 10.10 -23.75
C GLY A 229 16.06 9.61 -22.30
N ALA A 230 16.48 8.35 -22.17
CA ALA A 230 16.55 7.65 -20.89
C ALA A 230 17.61 8.22 -19.92
N GLN A 231 18.69 8.82 -20.45
CA GLN A 231 19.71 9.44 -19.61
C GLN A 231 19.14 10.62 -18.82
N GLU A 232 18.48 11.56 -19.52
CA GLU A 232 17.83 12.73 -18.91
C GLU A 232 16.74 12.31 -17.91
N GLN A 233 15.92 11.31 -18.28
CA GLN A 233 14.93 10.72 -17.38
C GLN A 233 15.57 10.25 -16.06
N ASN A 234 16.66 9.49 -16.14
CA ASN A 234 17.30 8.90 -14.97
C ASN A 234 17.96 9.98 -14.08
N THR A 235 18.61 10.97 -14.69
CA THR A 235 19.20 12.11 -13.96
C THR A 235 18.12 12.89 -13.21
N PHE A 236 16.99 13.20 -13.87
CA PHE A 236 15.87 13.88 -13.23
C PHE A 236 15.29 13.10 -12.04
N LEU A 237 15.08 11.78 -12.21
CA LEU A 237 14.53 10.93 -11.16
C LEU A 237 15.48 10.80 -9.96
N ALA A 238 16.78 10.69 -10.20
CA ALA A 238 17.77 10.64 -9.13
C ALA A 238 17.81 11.97 -8.34
N LYS A 239 17.90 13.12 -9.05
CA LYS A 239 17.82 14.45 -8.41
C LYS A 239 16.53 14.67 -7.64
N THR A 240 15.40 14.18 -8.16
CA THR A 240 14.12 14.22 -7.46
C THR A 240 14.19 13.46 -6.13
N ILE A 241 14.72 12.23 -6.13
CA ILE A 241 14.82 11.44 -4.90
C ILE A 241 15.77 12.08 -3.89
N ASP A 242 16.90 12.62 -4.33
CA ASP A 242 17.85 13.27 -3.42
C ASP A 242 17.31 14.56 -2.82
N PHE A 243 16.63 15.41 -3.61
CA PHE A 243 15.94 16.58 -3.08
C PHE A 243 14.97 16.20 -1.96
N PHE A 244 14.18 15.14 -2.15
CA PHE A 244 13.21 14.67 -1.16
C PHE A 244 13.86 14.05 0.09
N LYS A 245 15.07 13.50 0.00
CA LYS A 245 15.78 13.00 1.20
C LYS A 245 16.43 14.12 2.00
N GLU A 246 16.91 15.16 1.32
CA GLU A 246 17.68 16.25 1.95
C GLU A 246 16.81 17.35 2.54
N ASN A 247 15.52 17.40 2.17
CA ASN A 247 14.61 18.46 2.61
C ASN A 247 13.46 17.88 3.44
N GLU A 248 13.27 18.40 4.66
CA GLU A 248 12.13 18.08 5.52
C GLU A 248 10.82 18.71 5.00
N VAL A 249 10.92 19.79 4.22
CA VAL A 249 9.80 20.51 3.62
C VAL A 249 10.09 20.72 2.13
N VAL A 250 9.17 20.28 1.28
CA VAL A 250 9.22 20.57 -0.15
C VAL A 250 8.53 21.91 -0.39
N ASN A 251 9.20 22.79 -1.12
CA ASN A 251 8.60 23.94 -1.78
C ASN A 251 8.78 23.76 -3.29
N ILE A 252 7.68 23.80 -4.05
CA ILE A 252 7.68 23.45 -5.48
C ILE A 252 8.61 24.35 -6.30
N GLU A 253 8.67 25.65 -6.01
CA GLU A 253 9.53 26.57 -6.76
C GLU A 253 11.00 26.25 -6.52
N ARG A 254 11.39 26.05 -5.25
CA ARG A 254 12.75 25.61 -4.92
C ARG A 254 13.08 24.24 -5.51
N PHE A 255 12.14 23.30 -5.47
CA PHE A 255 12.30 21.99 -6.11
C PHE A 255 12.61 22.14 -7.61
N LYS A 256 11.86 22.98 -8.33
CA LYS A 256 12.10 23.22 -9.76
C LYS A 256 13.48 23.81 -10.01
N ASP A 257 13.92 24.74 -9.17
CA ASP A 257 15.24 25.37 -9.29
C ASP A 257 16.40 24.40 -9.00
N ASP A 258 16.24 23.52 -8.01
CA ASP A 258 17.28 22.56 -7.61
C ASP A 258 17.36 21.36 -8.58
N VAL A 259 16.21 20.90 -9.11
CA VAL A 259 16.16 19.70 -9.95
C VAL A 259 16.36 20.00 -11.45
N PHE A 260 15.85 21.13 -11.96
CA PHE A 260 15.95 21.46 -13.38
C PHE A 260 17.09 22.45 -13.66
N GLN A 261 18.00 22.08 -14.55
CA GLN A 261 19.08 22.96 -15.02
C GLN A 261 18.61 23.98 -16.07
N GLU A 262 17.62 23.63 -16.89
CA GLU A 262 17.12 24.48 -17.97
C GLU A 262 15.70 24.99 -17.70
N ASP A 263 15.46 26.29 -17.89
CA ASP A 263 14.14 26.91 -17.67
C ASP A 263 13.04 26.33 -18.58
N LYS A 264 13.42 25.80 -19.75
CA LYS A 264 12.49 25.10 -20.65
C LYS A 264 11.85 23.89 -19.98
N HIS A 265 12.62 23.13 -19.16
CA HIS A 265 12.11 21.95 -18.47
C HIS A 265 11.16 22.33 -17.33
N LYS A 266 11.42 23.46 -16.64
CA LYS A 266 10.50 24.00 -15.63
C LYS A 266 9.12 24.31 -16.21
N SER A 267 9.10 24.95 -17.38
CA SER A 267 7.84 25.27 -18.08
C SER A 267 7.08 24.02 -18.52
N LEU A 268 7.78 23.02 -19.08
CA LEU A 268 7.19 21.73 -19.43
C LEU A 268 6.61 21.01 -18.22
N PHE A 269 7.31 21.06 -17.08
CA PHE A 269 6.85 20.45 -15.84
C PHE A 269 5.58 21.14 -15.29
N ASP A 270 5.53 22.47 -15.30
CA ASP A 270 4.36 23.23 -14.85
C ASP A 270 3.12 22.95 -15.71
N ASP A 271 3.28 22.82 -17.03
CA ASP A 271 2.17 22.49 -17.94
C ASP A 271 1.73 21.03 -17.80
N TYR A 272 2.67 20.11 -17.59
CA TYR A 272 2.37 18.71 -17.30
C TYR A 272 1.62 18.58 -15.97
N LYS A 273 2.06 19.29 -14.92
CA LYS A 273 1.39 19.31 -13.61
C LYS A 273 -0.08 19.74 -13.71
N LYS A 274 -0.40 20.78 -14.49
CA LYS A 274 -1.79 21.21 -14.70
C LYS A 274 -2.63 20.11 -15.35
N THR A 275 -2.06 19.42 -16.33
CA THR A 275 -2.72 18.31 -17.02
C THR A 275 -2.97 17.16 -16.07
N PHE A 276 -1.95 16.77 -15.30
CA PHE A 276 -2.04 15.73 -14.27
C PHE A 276 -3.10 16.04 -13.19
N GLU A 277 -3.13 17.28 -12.68
CA GLU A 277 -4.14 17.73 -11.72
C GLU A 277 -5.57 17.63 -12.29
N GLY A 278 -5.74 18.01 -13.57
CA GLY A 278 -7.02 17.92 -14.28
C GLY A 278 -7.48 16.48 -14.54
N GLU A 279 -6.57 15.60 -14.97
CA GLU A 279 -6.88 14.19 -15.27
C GLU A 279 -7.20 13.38 -14.00
N GLN A 280 -6.45 13.63 -12.93
CA GLN A 280 -6.66 12.95 -11.65
C GLN A 280 -7.73 13.62 -10.78
N ASN A 281 -8.22 14.80 -11.18
CA ASN A 281 -9.17 15.62 -10.41
C ASN A 281 -8.68 15.87 -8.97
N ILE A 282 -7.42 16.27 -8.84
CA ILE A 282 -6.74 16.59 -7.57
C ILE A 282 -6.16 18.00 -7.60
N VAL A 283 -5.81 18.52 -6.42
CA VAL A 283 -5.06 19.77 -6.26
C VAL A 283 -3.81 19.47 -5.46
N MET A 284 -2.64 19.73 -6.03
CA MET A 284 -1.37 19.56 -5.34
C MET A 284 -0.96 20.83 -4.61
N ARG A 285 -0.51 20.66 -3.36
CA ARG A 285 0.01 21.77 -2.55
C ARG A 285 1.38 22.22 -3.06
N ASN A 286 1.61 23.52 -3.04
CA ASN A 286 2.91 24.10 -3.40
C ASN A 286 3.97 23.98 -2.30
N GLN A 287 3.56 23.61 -1.09
CA GLN A 287 4.44 23.37 0.04
C GLN A 287 3.86 22.29 0.96
N PHE A 288 4.68 21.34 1.39
CA PHE A 288 4.29 20.24 2.27
C PHE A 288 5.51 19.62 2.99
N ASP A 289 5.27 19.01 4.16
CA ASP A 289 6.29 18.25 4.88
C ASP A 289 6.56 16.91 4.16
N VAL A 290 7.82 16.48 4.15
CA VAL A 290 8.24 15.26 3.48
C VAL A 290 8.07 14.05 4.39
N ALA A 291 7.42 13.02 3.85
CA ALA A 291 7.35 11.71 4.48
C ALA A 291 8.52 10.82 4.02
N GLU A 292 9.62 10.81 4.77
CA GLU A 292 10.84 10.04 4.42
C GLU A 292 10.55 8.54 4.17
N ALA A 293 9.63 7.95 4.94
CA ALA A 293 9.19 6.57 4.74
C ALA A 293 8.53 6.34 3.37
N VAL A 294 7.82 7.33 2.83
CA VAL A 294 7.24 7.30 1.48
C VAL A 294 8.35 7.45 0.45
N VAL A 295 9.28 8.40 0.61
CA VAL A 295 10.43 8.58 -0.29
C VAL A 295 11.21 7.27 -0.45
N ASN A 296 11.55 6.64 0.68
CA ASN A 296 12.27 5.36 0.71
C ASN A 296 11.49 4.20 0.07
N LYS A 297 10.15 4.22 0.14
CA LYS A 297 9.29 3.22 -0.50
C LYS A 297 9.19 3.45 -2.01
N GLU A 298 8.94 4.68 -2.45
CA GLU A 298 8.77 5.02 -3.86
C GLU A 298 10.10 4.93 -4.63
N LYS A 299 11.23 5.31 -4.02
CA LYS A 299 12.58 5.11 -4.57
C LYS A 299 12.80 3.67 -5.06
N LYS A 300 12.36 2.66 -4.28
CA LYS A 300 12.51 1.23 -4.64
C LYS A 300 11.71 0.81 -5.87
N LYS A 301 10.69 1.58 -6.25
CA LYS A 301 9.87 1.31 -7.45
C LYS A 301 10.45 1.99 -8.69
N ILE A 302 11.31 2.98 -8.53
CA ILE A 302 11.94 3.67 -9.64
C ILE A 302 12.99 2.72 -10.24
N LYS A 303 12.86 2.51 -11.54
CA LYS A 303 13.78 1.70 -12.33
C LYS A 303 14.63 2.62 -13.19
N THR A 304 15.91 2.66 -12.90
CA THR A 304 16.93 3.46 -13.58
C THR A 304 17.72 2.64 -14.62
N ASP A 305 17.07 1.67 -15.27
CA ASP A 305 17.69 0.83 -16.30
C ASP A 305 17.50 1.39 -17.71
N ILE A 306 18.61 1.50 -18.45
CA ILE A 306 18.63 1.77 -19.88
C ILE A 306 18.66 0.43 -20.60
N LYS A 307 17.59 0.11 -21.33
CA LYS A 307 17.49 -1.11 -22.15
C LYS A 307 17.91 -0.81 -23.59
N LEU A 308 18.87 -1.58 -24.08
CA LEU A 308 19.33 -1.54 -25.47
C LEU A 308 18.64 -2.63 -26.29
N ASP A 309 18.55 -2.40 -27.60
CA ASP A 309 18.00 -3.34 -28.60
C ASP A 309 18.83 -4.64 -28.72
N THR A 310 20.07 -4.61 -28.26
CA THR A 310 21.00 -5.74 -28.21
C THR A 310 20.83 -6.65 -26.99
N ASN A 311 19.74 -6.49 -26.21
CA ASN A 311 19.48 -7.18 -24.93
C ASN A 311 20.49 -6.84 -23.81
N ILE A 312 21.28 -5.78 -23.97
CA ILE A 312 22.15 -5.24 -22.91
C ILE A 312 21.34 -4.26 -22.06
N GLN A 313 21.56 -4.30 -20.73
CA GLN A 313 20.95 -3.38 -19.78
C GLN A 313 22.04 -2.64 -19.00
N ILE A 314 21.97 -1.31 -18.97
CA ILE A 314 22.82 -0.46 -18.14
C ILE A 314 21.98 0.01 -16.96
N LYS A 315 22.34 -0.41 -15.74
CA LYS A 315 21.67 0.06 -14.52
C LYS A 315 22.44 1.22 -13.92
N LEU A 316 21.75 2.34 -13.70
CA LEU A 316 22.31 3.49 -13.02
C LEU A 316 21.92 3.46 -11.54
N ASP A 317 22.82 3.85 -10.66
CA ASP A 317 22.48 3.99 -9.25
C ASP A 317 21.66 5.27 -9.05
N ILE A 318 20.50 5.14 -8.41
CA ILE A 318 19.62 6.27 -8.13
C ILE A 318 20.13 7.12 -6.97
N ASP A 319 21.08 6.60 -6.17
CA ASP A 319 21.76 7.34 -5.10
C ASP A 319 22.95 8.17 -5.60
N ALA A 320 23.24 8.13 -6.90
CA ALA A 320 24.34 8.86 -7.52
C ALA A 320 23.84 9.64 -8.77
N PRO A 321 23.11 10.75 -8.58
CA PRO A 321 22.46 11.50 -9.67
C PRO A 321 23.45 12.06 -10.70
N GLU A 322 24.65 12.41 -10.25
CA GLU A 322 25.71 12.97 -11.09
C GLU A 322 26.45 11.90 -11.91
N ALA A 323 26.36 10.62 -11.51
CA ALA A 323 27.18 9.57 -12.10
C ALA A 323 26.84 9.33 -13.58
N SER A 324 25.57 9.48 -13.96
CA SER A 324 25.13 9.33 -15.35
C SER A 324 25.56 10.51 -16.23
N SER A 325 25.76 11.70 -15.69
CA SER A 325 26.27 12.84 -16.45
C SER A 325 27.79 12.88 -16.51
N GLU A 326 28.47 12.44 -15.45
CA GLU A 326 29.93 12.46 -15.38
C GLU A 326 30.59 11.27 -16.08
N TYR A 327 30.02 10.07 -15.94
CA TYR A 327 30.70 8.83 -16.33
C TYR A 327 30.04 8.09 -17.49
N LEU A 328 28.94 8.61 -18.06
CA LEU A 328 28.23 7.98 -19.17
C LEU A 328 28.08 8.95 -20.36
N GLU A 329 28.76 8.63 -21.47
CA GLU A 329 28.66 9.40 -22.72
C GLU A 329 27.91 8.60 -23.79
N ARG A 330 26.85 9.18 -24.37
CA ARG A 330 26.17 8.61 -25.54
C ARG A 330 26.72 9.22 -26.82
N GLY A 331 27.06 8.36 -27.79
CA GLY A 331 27.48 8.79 -29.12
C GLY A 331 26.84 8.00 -30.24
N TYR A 332 27.22 8.31 -31.47
CA TYR A 332 26.89 7.55 -32.67
C TYR A 332 28.19 7.21 -33.39
N ASP A 333 28.35 5.92 -33.70
CA ASP A 333 29.47 5.41 -34.48
C ASP A 333 29.04 5.37 -35.96
N GLU A 334 29.60 6.26 -36.77
CA GLU A 334 29.27 6.38 -38.19
C GLU A 334 29.66 5.13 -39.00
N ASP A 335 30.73 4.43 -38.59
CA ASP A 335 31.22 3.24 -39.29
C ASP A 335 30.31 2.03 -39.02
N LYS A 336 29.92 1.83 -37.76
CA LYS A 336 29.01 0.76 -37.36
C LYS A 336 27.54 1.10 -37.61
N LYS A 337 27.22 2.37 -37.83
CA LYS A 337 25.85 2.90 -37.90
C LYS A 337 25.02 2.56 -36.67
N MET A 338 25.63 2.66 -35.49
CA MET A 338 25.02 2.29 -34.21
C MET A 338 25.27 3.36 -33.16
N HIS A 339 24.31 3.54 -32.26
CA HIS A 339 24.56 4.29 -31.04
C HIS A 339 25.45 3.49 -30.08
N TYR A 340 26.28 4.19 -29.33
CA TYR A 340 27.07 3.59 -28.25
C TYR A 340 26.91 4.37 -26.96
N TYR A 341 27.23 3.71 -25.85
CA TYR A 341 27.49 4.32 -24.56
C TYR A 341 28.94 4.02 -24.15
N LYS A 342 29.69 5.04 -23.74
CA LYS A 342 30.99 4.89 -23.06
C LYS A 342 30.77 5.04 -21.57
N VAL A 343 31.32 4.10 -20.80
CA VAL A 343 31.33 4.15 -19.34
C VAL A 343 32.76 4.39 -18.88
N TYR A 344 32.98 5.47 -18.14
CA TYR A 344 34.27 5.83 -17.57
C TYR A 344 34.38 5.32 -16.13
N PHE A 345 35.48 4.68 -15.76
CA PHE A 345 35.74 4.22 -14.39
C PHE A 345 37.23 4.32 -14.06
N ASN A 346 37.56 4.47 -12.78
CA ASN A 346 38.96 4.57 -12.31
C ASN A 346 39.49 3.23 -11.79
N VAL A 347 38.69 2.48 -11.04
CA VAL A 347 39.06 1.21 -10.39
C VAL A 347 37.86 0.26 -10.44
N GLU A 348 38.12 -1.00 -10.78
CA GLU A 348 37.13 -2.08 -10.75
C GLU A 348 37.08 -2.70 -9.34
N ALA A 349 35.87 -2.92 -8.81
CA ALA A 349 35.63 -3.35 -7.43
C ALA A 349 35.46 -4.88 -7.29
#